data_AF-A0A5D3DKW6-F1
#
_entry.id   AF-A0A5D3DKW6-F1
#
_cell.length_a   1.000
_cell.length_b   1.000
_cell.length_c   1.000
_cell.angle_alpha   90.00
_cell.angle_beta   90.00
_cell.angle_gamma   90.00
#
_symmetry.space_group_name_H-M   'P 1'
#
loop_
_entity.id
_entity.type
_entity.pdbx_description
1 polymer ?
#
loop_
_entity_poly.entity_id
_entity_poly.type
_entity_poly.pdbx_seq_one_letter_code
_entity_poly.pdbx_strand_id
1 'polypeptide(L)'
;MGVKAKKRDLKLNHEGEEEETGKNALPKTGGQAKEHIEQLQRLQTKDPEFFEFLKEHDKELLEFNDEDIDSYKPVVSEKEETPSKKAITTEMVDSWCHSIEENGKLVALRSLMKAFRTACHYGDDNGDDISTKFSTMSSTVFNKIMLFVLSKMDGILRKFLKLPSTGGKKEIIQELMTTKKWKSFNHVVKSYLGNALHILNQMTDTEMISFTLRRLKYSSIFLVAFPSLQRKYIKVALHFWGTGGGALPVTSFLFLRDLCIRLGSDCLDECYKGMYKAYVLNCQFVNATKLQHIQFLGNCVIELFRVDLSVAYQHAFLFIRQLAMILREALNTRTKGISLIGNALSGACLQEAFRKVYEWKYINCLELWTGAVCAYGSEVDLKPLAYPLAQIISGVARLVPTARYFPLRLRCIKMLNRVAASIGTFIPVSMLLLDMLEMKELNRPPTGGIGKAVDLRTILKVSKPTLKTRAFQEACVFSVIEELAVHLSQWSYSVSFFELSFIPVVRLRSFSKSTKVQRFQKEIKQLIRQVEANAEFTNERRNSVSFLPNDPVVSSFLE
;
A
#
# COMPACT_ATOMS: atom_id res chain seq x y z
N MET A 1 -10.74 36.39 -73.18
CA MET A 1 -10.79 37.85 -72.99
C MET A 1 -10.85 38.11 -71.49
N GLY A 2 -9.82 38.73 -70.92
CA GLY A 2 -9.59 38.79 -69.48
C GLY A 2 -10.18 40.01 -68.78
N VAL A 3 -10.26 39.92 -67.45
CA VAL A 3 -10.29 41.04 -66.48
C VAL A 3 -9.76 40.47 -65.16
N LYS A 4 -8.51 40.75 -64.78
CA LYS A 4 -8.05 41.77 -63.82
C LYS A 4 -8.61 41.66 -62.38
N ALA A 5 -7.64 41.56 -61.46
CA ALA A 5 -7.73 41.52 -60.02
C ALA A 5 -8.30 42.79 -59.35
N LYS A 6 -8.83 42.62 -58.13
CA LYS A 6 -8.65 43.61 -57.06
C LYS A 6 -8.77 42.99 -55.66
N LYS A 7 -7.67 43.08 -54.90
CA LYS A 7 -7.53 42.91 -53.45
C LYS A 7 -8.57 43.73 -52.68
N ARG A 8 -9.06 43.19 -51.55
CA ARG A 8 -9.52 43.95 -50.37
C ARG A 8 -9.56 43.05 -49.12
N ASP A 9 -8.55 43.24 -48.30
CA ASP A 9 -8.54 43.43 -46.84
C ASP A 9 -9.34 42.47 -45.92
N LEU A 10 -8.61 41.51 -45.33
CA LEU A 10 -8.94 40.85 -44.07
C LEU A 10 -8.30 41.64 -42.91
N LYS A 11 -9.12 42.29 -42.08
CA LYS A 11 -8.72 42.80 -40.77
C LYS A 11 -8.79 41.64 -39.75
N LEU A 12 -7.61 41.19 -39.32
CA LEU A 12 -7.42 40.44 -38.07
C LEU A 12 -7.21 41.46 -36.95
N ASN A 13 -8.09 41.48 -35.96
CA ASN A 13 -7.86 42.23 -34.73
C ASN A 13 -6.82 41.48 -33.89
N HIS A 14 -5.70 42.16 -33.71
CA HIS A 14 -4.55 41.76 -32.91
C HIS A 14 -4.54 42.70 -31.69
N GLU A 15 -5.01 42.21 -30.56
CA GLU A 15 -4.62 42.71 -29.23
C GLU A 15 -3.76 41.54 -28.71
N GLY A 16 -2.45 41.64 -28.56
CA GLY A 16 -1.69 42.69 -27.92
C GLY A 16 -1.08 42.08 -26.66
N GLU A 17 -0.22 41.06 -26.82
CA GLU A 17 0.59 40.52 -25.73
C GLU A 17 1.74 41.50 -25.47
N GLU A 18 1.66 42.25 -24.37
CA GLU A 18 2.77 43.02 -23.84
C GLU A 18 3.78 42.06 -23.18
N GLU A 19 4.92 41.89 -23.82
CA GLU A 19 6.14 41.34 -23.21
C GLU A 19 6.71 42.36 -22.22
N GLU A 20 6.45 42.19 -20.92
CA GLU A 20 7.29 42.77 -19.87
C GLU A 20 8.35 41.78 -19.41
N THR A 21 9.60 42.19 -19.63
CA THR A 21 10.84 41.52 -19.26
C THR A 21 11.05 41.61 -17.74
N GLY A 22 10.74 40.53 -17.01
CA GLY A 22 10.93 40.41 -15.57
C GLY A 22 12.03 39.43 -15.18
N LYS A 23 13.07 39.93 -14.52
CA LYS A 23 14.24 39.20 -13.99
C LYS A 23 13.86 37.97 -13.17
N ASN A 24 14.41 36.80 -13.52
CA ASN A 24 14.35 35.58 -12.71
C ASN A 24 15.10 35.75 -11.38
N ALA A 25 14.35 36.01 -10.31
CA ALA A 25 14.79 35.88 -8.93
C ALA A 25 14.14 34.63 -8.30
N LEU A 26 14.93 33.81 -7.62
CA LEU A 26 14.49 32.58 -6.96
C LEU A 26 13.37 32.85 -5.92
N PRO A 27 12.33 32.01 -5.81
CA PRO A 27 11.30 32.20 -4.81
C PRO A 27 11.80 31.81 -3.41
N LYS A 28 11.74 32.80 -2.52
CA LYS A 28 11.88 32.65 -1.06
C LYS A 28 10.76 31.79 -0.49
N THR A 29 11.09 30.96 0.48
CA THR A 29 10.28 29.95 1.19
C THR A 29 9.05 30.44 1.95
N GLY A 30 8.60 31.69 1.78
CA GLY A 30 7.41 32.25 2.44
C GLY A 30 6.10 32.26 1.62
N GLY A 31 6.14 31.86 0.34
CA GLY A 31 4.96 31.93 -0.55
C GLY A 31 3.96 30.77 -0.42
N GLN A 32 4.44 29.57 -0.07
CA GLN A 32 3.63 28.34 -0.12
C GLN A 32 2.53 28.27 0.96
N ALA A 33 2.73 28.91 2.12
CA ALA A 33 1.74 28.94 3.20
C ALA A 33 0.54 29.84 2.86
N LYS A 34 0.78 31.00 2.22
CA LYS A 34 -0.30 31.92 1.80
C LYS A 34 -1.16 31.33 0.69
N GLU A 35 -0.54 30.67 -0.30
CA GLU A 35 -1.27 29.97 -1.36
C GLU A 35 -2.15 28.82 -0.80
N HIS A 36 -1.70 28.17 0.28
CA HIS A 36 -2.43 27.08 0.92
C HIS A 36 -3.60 27.58 1.80
N ILE A 37 -3.44 28.70 2.49
CA ILE A 37 -4.52 29.36 3.25
C ILE A 37 -5.64 29.83 2.29
N GLU A 38 -5.28 30.39 1.13
CA GLU A 38 -6.25 30.75 0.10
C GLU A 38 -6.97 29.53 -0.50
N GLN A 39 -6.28 28.39 -0.64
CA GLN A 39 -6.89 27.13 -1.08
C GLN A 39 -7.89 26.58 -0.06
N LEU A 40 -7.61 26.70 1.25
CA LEU A 40 -8.52 26.31 2.31
C LEU A 40 -9.77 27.20 2.37
N GLN A 41 -9.62 28.51 2.18
CA GLN A 41 -10.76 29.44 2.09
C GLN A 41 -11.63 29.15 0.84
N ARG A 42 -11.00 28.83 -0.29
CA ARG A 42 -11.71 28.39 -1.50
C ARG A 42 -12.42 27.04 -1.31
N LEU A 43 -11.87 26.14 -0.50
CA LEU A 43 -12.50 24.85 -0.16
C LEU A 43 -13.76 25.06 0.68
N GLN A 44 -13.69 25.96 1.68
CA GLN A 44 -14.83 26.33 2.52
C GLN A 44 -16.00 26.93 1.70
N THR A 45 -15.69 27.68 0.63
CA THR A 45 -16.74 28.27 -0.24
C THR A 45 -17.29 27.28 -1.26
N LYS A 46 -16.48 26.33 -1.75
CA LYS A 46 -16.87 25.39 -2.82
C LYS A 46 -17.54 24.11 -2.30
N ASP A 47 -17.19 23.65 -1.11
CA ASP A 47 -17.73 22.42 -0.52
C ASP A 47 -17.73 22.47 1.03
N PRO A 48 -18.78 23.05 1.64
CA PRO A 48 -18.86 23.22 3.08
C PRO A 48 -19.02 21.90 3.85
N GLU A 49 -19.67 20.88 3.29
CA GLU A 49 -19.78 19.54 3.90
C GLU A 49 -18.43 18.86 4.01
N PHE A 50 -17.56 18.99 2.99
CA PHE A 50 -16.21 18.43 3.03
C PHE A 50 -15.28 19.17 4.00
N PHE A 51 -15.43 20.49 4.09
CA PHE A 51 -14.69 21.30 5.06
C PHE A 51 -15.08 20.96 6.51
N GLU A 52 -16.37 20.73 6.76
CA GLU A 52 -16.88 20.31 8.08
C GLU A 52 -16.43 18.88 8.42
N PHE A 53 -16.43 17.98 7.43
CA PHE A 53 -15.85 16.63 7.55
C PHE A 53 -14.34 16.65 7.89
N LEU A 54 -13.56 17.56 7.29
CA LEU A 54 -12.14 17.76 7.64
C LEU A 54 -11.96 18.30 9.06
N LYS A 55 -12.86 19.18 9.51
CA LYS A 55 -12.85 19.74 10.86
C LYS A 55 -13.24 18.75 11.95
N GLU A 56 -14.03 17.73 11.63
CA GLU A 56 -14.39 16.66 12.57
C GLU A 56 -13.37 15.51 12.60
N HIS A 57 -12.73 15.18 11.47
CA HIS A 57 -11.91 13.97 11.35
C HIS A 57 -10.40 14.19 11.24
N ASP A 58 -9.93 15.39 10.91
CA ASP A 58 -8.48 15.66 10.74
C ASP A 58 -8.17 17.15 11.07
N LYS A 59 -8.46 17.59 12.31
CA LYS A 59 -8.24 19.00 12.76
C LYS A 59 -6.80 19.48 12.60
N GLU A 60 -5.81 18.60 12.69
CA GLU A 60 -4.39 18.94 12.49
C GLU A 60 -4.06 19.39 11.05
N LEU A 61 -4.89 19.06 10.06
CA LEU A 61 -4.75 19.53 8.68
C LEU A 61 -5.24 20.97 8.47
N LEU A 62 -5.95 21.53 9.46
CA LEU A 62 -6.48 22.90 9.44
C LEU A 62 -5.64 23.87 10.28
N GLU A 63 -4.78 23.37 11.18
CA GLU A 63 -3.94 24.16 12.08
C GLU A 63 -2.47 24.09 11.65
N PHE A 64 -2.09 24.89 10.66
CA PHE A 64 -0.68 25.15 10.35
C PHE A 64 -0.22 26.39 11.12
N ASN A 65 0.45 26.19 12.26
CA ASN A 65 1.19 27.25 12.93
C ASN A 65 2.58 27.37 12.29
N ASP A 66 2.87 28.54 11.71
CA ASP A 66 4.17 28.93 11.13
C ASP A 66 5.28 29.14 12.18
N GLU A 67 5.07 28.79 13.45
CA GLU A 67 6.03 29.07 14.54
C GLU A 67 7.04 27.95 14.83
N ASP A 68 6.92 26.76 14.22
CA ASP A 68 7.80 25.62 14.53
C ASP A 68 9.05 25.49 13.63
N ILE A 69 9.36 26.51 12.82
CA ILE A 69 10.52 26.51 11.92
C ILE A 69 11.65 27.47 12.34
N ASP A 70 11.48 28.33 13.36
CA ASP A 70 12.60 29.21 13.74
C ASP A 70 12.66 29.59 15.23
N SER A 71 13.25 28.73 16.06
CA SER A 71 13.83 29.16 17.35
C SER A 71 14.90 28.19 17.89
N TYR A 72 16.11 28.26 17.31
CA TYR A 72 17.33 27.88 18.04
C TYR A 72 18.28 29.08 18.10
N LYS A 73 18.00 30.04 18.98
CA LYS A 73 19.02 30.95 19.50
C LYS A 73 19.62 30.34 20.77
N PRO A 74 20.93 30.04 20.83
CA PRO A 74 21.57 29.67 22.08
C PRO A 74 21.83 30.92 22.93
N VAL A 75 21.31 30.92 24.16
CA VAL A 75 21.63 31.84 25.27
C VAL A 75 21.92 30.87 26.43
N VAL A 76 23.06 30.80 27.13
CA VAL A 76 24.06 31.78 27.59
C VAL A 76 25.45 31.11 27.69
N SER A 77 26.46 31.93 27.43
CA SER A 77 27.83 32.00 27.94
C SER A 77 28.31 30.96 28.98
N GLU A 78 29.34 30.20 28.60
CA GLU A 78 30.53 30.01 29.44
C GLU A 78 31.76 30.25 28.54
N LYS A 79 32.60 31.20 28.97
CA LYS A 79 33.91 31.45 28.36
C LYS A 79 34.81 30.27 28.75
N GLU A 80 35.11 29.39 27.81
CA GLU A 80 36.29 28.53 27.90
C GLU A 80 37.04 28.52 26.57
N GLU A 81 38.35 28.58 26.72
CA GLU A 81 39.37 28.95 25.76
C GLU A 81 39.40 28.03 24.54
N THR A 82 39.70 28.63 23.39
CA THR A 82 39.96 27.94 22.12
C THR A 82 41.08 26.90 22.22
N PRO A 83 40.86 25.64 21.82
CA PRO A 83 41.91 24.81 21.29
C PRO A 83 41.75 24.70 19.77
N SER A 84 42.73 25.25 19.06
CA SER A 84 43.29 24.79 17.78
C SER A 84 42.45 23.78 16.96
N LYS A 85 42.04 24.23 15.75
CA LYS A 85 41.35 23.48 14.70
C LYS A 85 42.19 22.29 14.18
N LYS A 86 42.14 21.12 14.85
CA LYS A 86 42.79 19.88 14.39
C LYS A 86 41.90 19.08 13.43
N ALA A 87 42.47 18.62 12.32
CA ALA A 87 41.84 17.65 11.41
C ALA A 87 41.61 16.32 12.15
N ILE A 88 40.47 15.67 11.88
CA ILE A 88 40.11 14.40 12.52
C ILE A 88 40.86 13.28 11.78
N THR A 89 41.81 12.63 12.46
CA THR A 89 42.58 11.51 11.89
C THR A 89 42.02 10.16 12.30
N THR A 90 42.44 9.09 11.60
CA THR A 90 42.05 7.70 11.91
C THR A 90 42.44 7.29 13.33
N GLU A 91 43.60 7.74 13.81
CA GLU A 91 44.14 7.41 15.14
C GLU A 91 43.33 8.09 16.25
N MET A 92 42.85 9.32 16.01
CA MET A 92 41.95 10.00 16.94
C MET A 92 40.64 9.20 17.10
N VAL A 93 40.07 8.72 15.99
CA VAL A 93 38.85 7.89 16.02
C VAL A 93 39.11 6.59 16.78
N ASP A 94 40.23 5.90 16.54
CA ASP A 94 40.59 4.67 17.25
C ASP A 94 40.73 4.89 18.76
N SER A 95 41.43 5.97 19.16
CA SER A 95 41.59 6.31 20.57
C SER A 95 40.24 6.55 21.27
N TRP A 96 39.28 7.18 20.58
CA TRP A 96 37.94 7.37 21.10
C TRP A 96 37.17 6.06 21.17
N CYS A 97 37.26 5.21 20.14
CA CYS A 97 36.60 3.90 20.12
C CYS A 97 37.07 3.02 21.29
N HIS A 98 38.38 2.86 21.47
CA HIS A 98 38.95 2.10 22.59
C HIS A 98 38.57 2.69 23.96
N SER A 99 38.64 4.01 24.10
CA SER A 99 38.27 4.70 25.35
C SER A 99 36.79 4.52 25.74
N ILE A 100 35.91 4.35 24.76
CA ILE A 100 34.48 4.12 24.98
C ILE A 100 34.23 2.65 25.36
N GLU A 101 34.87 1.70 24.67
CA GLU A 101 34.69 0.27 24.91
C GLU A 101 35.24 -0.18 26.28
N GLU A 102 36.46 0.26 26.64
CA GLU A 102 37.13 -0.14 27.89
C GLU A 102 36.63 0.63 29.11
N ASN A 103 36.56 1.97 29.01
CA ASN A 103 36.44 2.84 30.19
C ASN A 103 35.12 3.62 30.27
N GLY A 104 34.26 3.56 29.24
CA GLY A 104 33.00 4.30 29.22
C GLY A 104 33.18 5.82 29.39
N LYS A 105 34.24 6.40 28.83
CA LYS A 105 34.54 7.83 29.01
C LYS A 105 33.56 8.71 28.23
N LEU A 106 32.84 9.58 28.95
CA LEU A 106 31.84 10.50 28.38
C LEU A 106 32.44 11.53 27.41
N VAL A 107 33.67 11.99 27.67
CA VAL A 107 34.35 12.97 26.81
C VAL A 107 34.64 12.38 25.42
N ALA A 108 35.10 11.13 25.37
CA ALA A 108 35.35 10.42 24.11
C ALA A 108 34.06 10.24 23.30
N LEU A 109 32.94 9.91 23.98
CA LEU A 109 31.63 9.81 23.33
C LEU A 109 31.16 11.13 22.72
N ARG A 110 31.30 12.26 23.44
CA ARG A 110 30.94 13.58 22.91
C ARG A 110 31.77 13.97 21.69
N SER A 111 33.08 13.71 21.73
CA SER A 111 33.98 13.96 20.59
C SER A 111 33.61 13.12 19.38
N LEU A 112 33.33 11.82 19.58
CA LEU A 112 32.88 10.92 18.52
C LEU A 112 31.53 11.38 17.94
N MET A 113 30.59 11.82 18.78
CA MET A 113 29.29 12.32 18.33
C MET A 113 29.38 13.62 17.55
N LYS A 114 30.33 14.50 17.91
CA LYS A 114 30.64 15.71 17.12
C LYS A 114 31.19 15.32 15.74
N ALA A 115 32.12 14.36 15.69
CA ALA A 115 32.66 13.84 14.44
C ALA A 115 31.57 13.17 13.58
N PHE A 116 30.67 12.41 14.19
CA PHE A 116 29.51 11.81 13.51
C PHE A 116 28.58 12.86 12.91
N ARG A 117 28.24 13.91 13.67
CA ARG A 117 27.44 15.03 13.17
C ARG A 117 28.09 15.68 11.96
N THR A 118 29.39 15.97 12.03
CA THR A 118 30.15 16.53 10.91
C THR A 118 30.14 15.59 9.70
N ALA A 119 30.27 14.28 9.92
CA ALA A 119 30.19 13.29 8.84
C ALA A 119 28.78 13.24 8.21
N CYS A 120 27.71 13.29 9.00
CA CYS A 120 26.34 13.24 8.48
C CYS A 120 25.98 14.45 7.61
N HIS A 121 26.53 15.63 7.92
CA HIS A 121 26.34 16.86 7.13
C HIS A 121 27.49 17.11 6.14
N TYR A 122 28.24 16.07 5.79
CA TYR A 122 29.32 16.19 4.80
C TYR A 122 28.71 16.41 3.41
N GLY A 123 28.91 17.59 2.83
CA GLY A 123 28.37 17.98 1.52
C GLY A 123 27.03 18.72 1.56
N ASP A 124 26.53 19.06 2.75
CA ASP A 124 25.29 19.82 2.98
C ASP A 124 25.54 21.34 2.78
N ASP A 125 26.08 21.74 1.63
CA ASP A 125 26.38 23.14 1.29
C ASP A 125 25.10 23.88 0.84
N ASN A 126 24.22 24.13 1.80
CA ASN A 126 23.15 25.12 1.64
C ASN A 126 23.74 26.50 1.95
N GLY A 127 23.92 27.32 0.92
CA GLY A 127 24.55 28.63 1.01
C GLY A 127 23.99 29.51 2.13
N ASP A 128 24.83 29.76 3.13
CA ASP A 128 25.08 31.03 3.83
C ASP A 128 26.09 30.79 4.97
N ASP A 129 27.33 30.41 4.61
CA ASP A 129 28.60 30.73 5.31
C ASP A 129 29.79 30.06 4.58
N ILE A 130 30.26 30.70 3.50
CA ILE A 130 31.20 30.16 2.49
C ILE A 130 32.67 30.16 2.98
N SER A 131 32.99 29.91 4.25
CA SER A 131 34.43 29.86 4.62
C SER A 131 34.91 29.00 5.78
N THR A 132 34.10 28.43 6.68
CA THR A 132 34.69 27.57 7.73
C THR A 132 33.72 26.54 8.32
N LYS A 133 33.84 25.26 7.94
CA LYS A 133 33.90 24.07 8.84
C LYS A 133 33.86 22.74 8.05
N PHE A 134 35.06 22.16 7.85
CA PHE A 134 35.34 20.75 7.50
C PHE A 134 35.39 20.33 6.01
N SER A 135 36.33 20.92 5.28
CA SER A 135 36.96 20.31 4.08
C SER A 135 37.93 19.14 4.40
N THR A 136 37.96 18.63 5.64
CA THR A 136 39.13 17.90 6.19
C THR A 136 38.89 16.45 6.66
N MET A 137 37.83 15.77 6.23
CA MET A 137 37.63 14.34 6.55
C MET A 137 37.93 13.49 5.31
N SER A 138 38.91 12.58 5.40
CA SER A 138 39.17 11.60 4.34
C SER A 138 38.03 10.58 4.25
N SER A 139 37.82 9.98 3.08
CA SER A 139 36.81 8.93 2.89
C SER A 139 37.01 7.75 3.85
N THR A 140 38.25 7.45 4.23
CA THR A 140 38.60 6.41 5.21
C THR A 140 38.11 6.76 6.62
N VAL A 141 38.31 8.01 7.06
CA VAL A 141 37.85 8.50 8.37
C VAL A 141 36.31 8.55 8.39
N PHE A 142 35.68 9.05 7.32
CA PHE A 142 34.22 9.08 7.18
C PHE A 142 33.60 7.68 7.33
N ASN A 143 34.07 6.71 6.53
CA ASN A 143 33.55 5.33 6.56
C ASN A 143 33.74 4.69 7.94
N LYS A 144 34.89 4.89 8.57
CA LYS A 144 35.19 4.34 9.90
C LYS A 144 34.26 4.89 10.96
N ILE A 145 34.03 6.21 10.98
CA ILE A 145 33.08 6.84 11.92
C ILE A 145 31.67 6.33 11.67
N MET A 146 31.23 6.29 10.41
CA MET A 146 29.87 5.85 10.06
C MET A 146 29.64 4.39 10.49
N LEU A 147 30.56 3.49 10.16
CA LEU A 147 30.47 2.08 10.51
C LEU A 147 30.50 1.87 12.03
N PHE A 148 31.41 2.54 12.75
CA PHE A 148 31.53 2.38 14.19
C PHE A 148 30.28 2.93 14.91
N VAL A 149 29.87 4.16 14.61
CA VAL A 149 28.73 4.80 15.27
C VAL A 149 27.44 4.05 14.98
N LEU A 150 27.14 3.72 13.72
CA LEU A 150 25.93 2.96 13.42
C LEU A 150 25.97 1.55 14.05
N SER A 151 27.13 0.89 14.14
CA SER A 151 27.20 -0.48 14.64
C SER A 151 27.23 -0.60 16.16
N LYS A 152 27.79 0.39 16.87
CA LYS A 152 28.10 0.29 18.31
C LYS A 152 27.30 1.25 19.19
N MET A 153 26.75 2.34 18.63
CA MET A 153 26.10 3.38 19.43
C MET A 153 24.95 2.84 20.28
N ASP A 154 24.13 1.93 19.75
CA ASP A 154 23.04 1.33 20.51
C ASP A 154 23.52 0.65 21.81
N GLY A 155 24.53 -0.22 21.70
CA GLY A 155 25.11 -0.92 22.85
C GLY A 155 25.78 0.03 23.84
N ILE A 156 26.43 1.08 23.33
CA ILE A 156 27.03 2.14 24.16
C ILE A 156 25.94 2.85 24.97
N LEU A 157 24.90 3.35 24.31
CA LEU A 157 23.78 4.05 24.96
C LEU A 157 23.09 3.15 25.99
N ARG A 158 22.86 1.87 25.67
CA ARG A 158 22.28 0.90 26.60
C ARG A 158 23.16 0.68 27.84
N LYS A 159 24.48 0.56 27.69
CA LYS A 159 25.43 0.43 28.81
C LYS A 159 25.41 1.65 29.73
N PHE A 160 25.40 2.86 29.16
CA PHE A 160 25.34 4.11 29.94
C PHE A 160 24.00 4.30 30.66
N LEU A 161 22.90 3.96 29.99
CA LEU A 161 21.54 4.08 30.52
C LEU A 161 21.11 2.88 31.39
N LYS A 162 21.98 1.87 31.56
CA LYS A 162 21.71 0.62 32.28
C LYS A 162 20.46 -0.13 31.75
N LEU A 163 20.32 -0.16 30.43
CA LEU A 163 19.23 -0.87 29.74
C LEU A 163 19.65 -2.30 29.38
N PRO A 164 18.68 -3.20 29.12
CA PRO A 164 18.96 -4.51 28.54
C PRO A 164 19.77 -4.42 27.26
N SER A 165 20.63 -5.42 27.02
CA SER A 165 21.56 -5.46 25.88
C SER A 165 20.85 -5.42 24.52
N THR A 166 19.62 -5.94 24.43
CA THR A 166 18.79 -5.90 23.22
C THR A 166 17.31 -5.76 23.60
N GLY A 167 16.52 -5.24 22.66
CA GLY A 167 15.06 -5.16 22.82
C GLY A 167 14.62 -4.12 23.85
N GLY A 168 13.54 -4.45 24.55
CA GLY A 168 12.81 -3.57 25.46
C GLY A 168 11.48 -3.09 24.88
N LYS A 169 10.57 -2.69 25.76
CA LYS A 169 9.27 -2.08 25.43
C LYS A 169 9.25 -0.60 25.82
N LYS A 170 8.24 0.13 25.34
CA LYS A 170 8.11 1.58 25.56
C LYS A 170 8.14 1.98 27.05
N GLU A 171 7.58 1.15 27.93
CA GLU A 171 7.46 1.45 29.37
C GLU A 171 8.83 1.69 30.00
N ILE A 172 9.84 0.92 29.59
CA ILE A 172 11.22 1.05 30.08
C ILE A 172 11.79 2.44 29.79
N ILE A 173 11.53 2.98 28.59
CA ILE A 173 12.02 4.30 28.21
C ILE A 173 11.20 5.40 28.91
N GLN A 174 9.89 5.20 29.08
CA GLN A 174 9.04 6.13 29.81
C GLN A 174 9.51 6.31 31.27
N GLU A 175 9.83 5.21 31.95
CA GLU A 175 10.43 5.23 33.28
C GLU A 175 11.81 5.92 33.26
N LEU A 176 12.66 5.57 32.29
CA LEU A 176 14.00 6.15 32.16
C LEU A 176 13.96 7.67 31.99
N MET A 177 12.98 8.21 31.26
CA MET A 177 12.84 9.64 31.01
C MET A 177 12.68 10.46 32.30
N THR A 178 12.18 9.85 33.38
CA THR A 178 12.03 10.51 34.70
C THR A 178 13.37 10.67 35.44
N THR A 179 14.39 9.91 35.06
CA THR A 179 15.66 9.83 35.80
C THR A 179 16.60 11.01 35.50
N LYS A 180 17.43 11.38 36.48
CA LYS A 180 18.50 12.40 36.29
C LYS A 180 19.51 11.99 35.21
N LYS A 181 19.73 10.68 35.02
CA LYS A 181 20.62 10.14 33.99
C LYS A 181 20.11 10.45 32.59
N TRP A 182 18.81 10.28 32.35
CA TRP A 182 18.22 10.63 31.05
C TRP A 182 18.42 12.10 30.73
N LYS A 183 18.20 13.02 31.68
CA LYS A 183 18.43 14.46 31.45
C LYS A 183 19.85 14.77 30.97
N SER A 184 20.85 14.02 31.46
CA SER A 184 22.24 14.16 31.01
C SER A 184 22.50 13.58 29.62
N PHE A 185 21.86 12.48 29.22
CA PHE A 185 22.14 11.79 27.96
C PHE A 185 21.15 12.06 26.83
N ASN A 186 19.98 12.64 27.11
CA ASN A 186 18.92 12.93 26.16
C ASN A 186 19.46 13.62 24.90
N HIS A 187 20.25 14.69 25.06
CA HIS A 187 20.81 15.44 23.94
C HIS A 187 21.72 14.58 23.04
N VAL A 188 22.44 13.61 23.62
CA VAL A 188 23.30 12.68 22.87
C VAL A 188 22.45 11.74 22.03
N VAL A 189 21.41 11.17 22.64
CA VAL A 189 20.47 10.26 21.96
C VAL A 189 19.74 10.99 20.84
N LYS A 190 19.20 12.19 21.12
CA LYS A 190 18.53 13.04 20.14
C LYS A 190 19.46 13.41 18.99
N SER A 191 20.71 13.77 19.29
CA SER A 191 21.73 14.08 18.28
C SER A 191 22.03 12.86 17.40
N TYR A 192 22.21 11.68 17.98
CA TYR A 192 22.44 10.45 17.21
C TYR A 192 21.29 10.14 16.25
N LEU A 193 20.06 10.09 16.75
CA LEU A 193 18.89 9.78 15.94
C LEU A 193 18.61 10.88 14.90
N GLY A 194 18.77 12.16 15.27
CA GLY A 194 18.58 13.29 14.35
C GLY A 194 19.56 13.27 13.18
N ASN A 195 20.85 13.07 13.45
CA ASN A 195 21.88 13.02 12.40
C ASN A 195 21.77 11.74 11.55
N ALA A 196 21.41 10.61 12.17
CA ALA A 196 21.16 9.37 11.45
C ALA A 196 19.93 9.45 10.53
N LEU A 197 18.88 10.18 10.93
CA LEU A 197 17.75 10.48 10.07
C LEU A 197 18.14 11.40 8.91
N HIS A 198 18.96 12.42 9.18
CA HIS A 198 19.44 13.32 8.14
C HIS A 198 20.20 12.55 7.06
N ILE A 199 21.16 11.70 7.44
CA ILE A 199 21.93 10.94 6.45
C ILE A 199 21.06 9.95 5.66
N LEU A 200 20.05 9.34 6.29
CA LEU A 200 19.09 8.49 5.58
C LEU A 200 18.35 9.25 4.47
N ASN A 201 18.06 10.53 4.65
CA ASN A 201 17.39 11.35 3.62
C ASN A 201 18.33 11.76 2.48
N GLN A 202 19.64 11.83 2.74
CA GLN A 202 20.63 12.24 1.73
C GLN A 202 21.20 11.04 0.94
N MET A 203 21.18 9.84 1.50
CA MET A 203 21.67 8.64 0.83
C MET A 203 20.76 8.25 -0.35
N THR A 204 21.39 7.86 -1.47
CA THR A 204 20.69 7.32 -2.65
C THR A 204 20.99 5.83 -2.89
N ASP A 205 22.11 5.33 -2.38
CA ASP A 205 22.49 3.92 -2.51
C ASP A 205 21.62 3.01 -1.62
N THR A 206 20.86 2.13 -2.27
CA THR A 206 19.94 1.19 -1.62
C THR A 206 20.61 0.23 -0.65
N GLU A 207 21.88 -0.16 -0.87
CA GLU A 207 22.60 -1.07 0.02
C GLU A 207 23.02 -0.35 1.30
N MET A 208 23.55 0.86 1.17
CA MET A 208 23.94 1.70 2.30
C MET A 208 22.73 2.13 3.14
N ILE A 209 21.61 2.50 2.51
CA ILE A 209 20.34 2.78 3.22
C ILE A 209 19.88 1.53 3.98
N SER A 210 19.92 0.35 3.33
CA SER A 210 19.55 -0.92 3.97
C SER A 210 20.45 -1.22 5.17
N PHE A 211 21.77 -1.05 5.05
CA PHE A 211 22.71 -1.21 6.15
C PHE A 211 22.37 -0.27 7.31
N THR A 212 22.14 1.01 7.01
CA THR A 212 21.84 2.05 8.00
C THR A 212 20.54 1.75 8.75
N LEU A 213 19.47 1.38 8.05
CA LEU A 213 18.20 0.98 8.67
C LEU A 213 18.33 -0.27 9.54
N ARG A 214 19.09 -1.30 9.11
CA ARG A 214 19.35 -2.51 9.92
C ARG A 214 20.04 -2.18 11.24
N ARG A 215 20.95 -1.22 11.22
CA ARG A 215 21.66 -0.75 12.42
C ARG A 215 20.76 0.09 13.31
N LEU A 216 20.04 1.05 12.74
CA LEU A 216 19.13 1.92 13.49
C LEU A 216 17.94 1.18 14.11
N LYS A 217 17.56 0.02 13.55
CA LYS A 217 16.56 -0.87 14.13
C LYS A 217 16.84 -1.14 15.61
N TYR A 218 18.08 -1.39 16.02
CA TYR A 218 18.41 -1.69 17.43
C TYR A 218 18.13 -0.50 18.37
N SER A 219 18.30 0.71 17.86
CA SER A 219 18.05 1.97 18.57
C SER A 219 16.64 2.53 18.41
N SER A 220 15.74 1.80 17.72
CA SER A 220 14.36 2.27 17.46
C SER A 220 13.58 2.54 18.75
N ILE A 221 13.91 1.84 19.85
CA ILE A 221 13.23 2.02 21.15
C ILE A 221 13.40 3.44 21.71
N PHE A 222 14.52 4.11 21.41
CA PHE A 222 14.77 5.47 21.88
C PHE A 222 13.89 6.53 21.21
N LEU A 223 13.23 6.19 20.09
CA LEU A 223 12.30 7.09 19.40
C LEU A 223 11.07 7.41 20.23
N VAL A 224 10.72 6.57 21.22
CA VAL A 224 9.65 6.83 22.20
C VAL A 224 9.80 8.21 22.85
N ALA A 225 11.04 8.62 23.14
CA ALA A 225 11.32 9.90 23.78
C ALA A 225 11.23 11.11 22.84
N PHE A 226 11.11 10.87 21.52
CA PHE A 226 11.12 11.90 20.49
C PHE A 226 10.03 11.66 19.43
N PRO A 227 8.74 11.90 19.74
CA PRO A 227 7.64 11.63 18.82
C PRO A 227 7.78 12.31 17.44
N SER A 228 8.35 13.51 17.40
CA SER A 228 8.60 14.23 16.14
C SER A 228 9.66 13.55 15.26
N LEU A 229 10.70 12.95 15.85
CA LEU A 229 11.67 12.14 15.12
C LEU A 229 11.05 10.81 14.69
N GLN A 230 10.28 10.17 15.58
CA GLN A 230 9.55 8.93 15.29
C GLN A 230 8.69 9.05 14.03
N ARG A 231 7.83 10.09 13.94
CA ARG A 231 7.00 10.37 12.76
C ARG A 231 7.84 10.51 11.48
N LYS A 232 8.96 11.24 11.56
CA LYS A 232 9.88 11.40 10.41
C LYS A 232 10.52 10.07 9.99
N TYR A 233 10.94 9.24 10.94
CA TYR A 233 11.45 7.90 10.66
C TYR A 233 10.41 6.99 9.99
N ILE A 234 9.16 7.02 10.47
CA ILE A 234 8.06 6.27 9.85
C ILE A 234 7.87 6.72 8.41
N LYS A 235 7.82 8.03 8.15
CA LYS A 235 7.67 8.59 6.79
C LYS A 235 8.80 8.14 5.84
N VAL A 236 10.05 8.19 6.30
CA VAL A 236 11.22 7.78 5.52
C VAL A 236 11.20 6.27 5.25
N ALA A 237 10.92 5.45 6.26
CA ALA A 237 10.84 4.01 6.10
C ALA A 237 9.67 3.60 5.19
N LEU A 238 8.53 4.29 5.24
CA LEU A 238 7.40 4.08 4.32
C LEU A 238 7.76 4.39 2.87
N HIS A 239 8.53 5.47 2.65
CA HIS A 239 9.02 5.80 1.31
C HIS A 239 9.89 4.66 0.75
N PHE A 240 10.93 4.27 1.49
CA PHE A 240 11.83 3.20 1.09
C PHE A 240 11.15 1.83 0.95
N TRP A 241 10.15 1.55 1.79
CA TRP A 241 9.32 0.37 1.66
C TRP A 241 8.54 0.33 0.34
N GLY A 242 7.92 1.46 -0.05
CA GLY A 242 7.10 1.53 -1.26
C GLY A 242 7.92 1.57 -2.55
N THR A 243 8.99 2.36 -2.60
CA THR A 243 9.73 2.69 -3.84
C THR A 243 11.10 2.03 -3.95
N GLY A 244 11.61 1.43 -2.88
CA GLY A 244 12.96 0.87 -2.83
C GLY A 244 13.15 -0.32 -3.79
N GLY A 245 14.36 -0.44 -4.34
CA GLY A 245 14.80 -1.61 -5.10
C GLY A 245 15.53 -2.65 -4.23
N GLY A 246 15.68 -3.87 -4.75
CA GLY A 246 16.47 -4.93 -4.12
C GLY A 246 15.98 -5.30 -2.71
N ALA A 247 16.88 -5.29 -1.73
CA ALA A 247 16.60 -5.67 -0.34
C ALA A 247 16.04 -4.52 0.53
N LEU A 248 15.95 -3.30 -0.01
CA LEU A 248 15.55 -2.11 0.74
C LEU A 248 14.09 -2.16 1.22
N PRO A 249 13.11 -2.59 0.42
CA PRO A 249 11.73 -2.71 0.89
C PRO A 249 11.56 -3.64 2.08
N VAL A 250 12.22 -4.80 2.04
CA VAL A 250 12.20 -5.79 3.13
C VAL A 250 12.82 -5.20 4.40
N THR A 251 13.97 -4.54 4.26
CA THR A 251 14.66 -3.94 5.40
C THR A 251 13.82 -2.83 6.05
N SER A 252 13.17 -2.00 5.23
CA SER A 252 12.29 -0.92 5.68
C SER A 252 11.05 -1.46 6.38
N PHE A 253 10.44 -2.52 5.84
CA PHE A 253 9.34 -3.22 6.50
C PHE A 253 9.74 -3.80 7.86
N LEU A 254 10.90 -4.46 7.94
CA LEU A 254 11.39 -5.03 9.21
C LEU A 254 11.70 -3.95 10.25
N PHE A 255 12.06 -2.73 9.84
CA PHE A 255 12.20 -1.58 10.73
C PHE A 255 10.83 -1.09 11.23
N LEU A 256 9.85 -0.91 10.34
CA LEU A 256 8.49 -0.49 10.70
C LEU A 256 7.77 -1.49 11.62
N ARG A 257 7.84 -2.79 11.31
CA ARG A 257 7.25 -3.85 12.12
C ARG A 257 7.83 -3.88 13.52
N ASP A 258 9.13 -3.73 13.61
CA ASP A 258 9.86 -3.72 14.86
C ASP A 258 9.56 -2.48 15.71
N LEU A 259 9.39 -1.31 15.07
CA LEU A 259 8.88 -0.11 15.72
C LEU A 259 7.49 -0.37 16.32
N CYS A 260 6.56 -0.93 15.52
CA CYS A 260 5.21 -1.27 15.97
C CYS A 260 5.20 -2.22 17.18
N ILE A 261 6.04 -3.26 17.16
CA ILE A 261 6.13 -4.23 18.27
C ILE A 261 6.68 -3.58 19.55
N ARG A 262 7.64 -2.65 19.43
CA ARG A 262 8.28 -2.03 20.60
C ARG A 262 7.51 -0.85 21.18
N LEU A 263 6.93 -0.02 20.32
CA LEU A 263 6.25 1.23 20.68
C LEU A 263 4.73 1.04 20.82
N GLY A 264 4.17 -0.03 20.25
CA GLY A 264 2.75 -0.34 20.34
C GLY A 264 1.89 0.79 19.78
N SER A 265 0.81 1.12 20.51
CA SER A 265 -0.20 2.13 20.15
C SER A 265 0.36 3.46 19.63
N ASP A 266 1.53 3.88 20.11
CA ASP A 266 2.09 5.21 19.85
C ASP A 266 2.51 5.40 18.37
N CYS A 267 2.66 4.30 17.61
CA CYS A 267 2.95 4.36 16.18
C CYS A 267 2.04 3.49 15.30
N LEU A 268 1.21 2.62 15.88
CA LEU A 268 0.42 1.64 15.11
C LEU A 268 -0.52 2.32 14.12
N ASP A 269 -1.28 3.33 14.54
CA ASP A 269 -2.24 4.02 13.68
C ASP A 269 -1.55 4.71 12.49
N GLU A 270 -0.46 5.43 12.76
CA GLU A 270 0.33 6.12 11.72
C GLU A 270 0.96 5.12 10.74
N CYS A 271 1.50 4.01 11.26
CA CYS A 271 2.06 2.95 10.44
C CYS A 271 0.99 2.24 9.58
N TYR A 272 -0.17 1.90 10.13
CA TYR A 272 -1.24 1.21 9.40
C TYR A 272 -1.84 2.12 8.32
N LYS A 273 -2.18 3.37 8.68
CA LYS A 273 -2.66 4.40 7.73
C LYS A 273 -1.60 4.69 6.67
N GLY A 274 -0.34 4.84 7.07
CA GLY A 274 0.79 5.14 6.19
C GLY A 274 1.10 4.02 5.20
N MET A 275 1.18 2.77 5.68
CA MET A 275 1.44 1.60 4.83
C MET A 275 0.30 1.37 3.83
N TYR A 276 -0.96 1.48 4.28
CA TYR A 276 -2.10 1.36 3.36
C TYR A 276 -2.06 2.44 2.27
N LYS A 277 -1.87 3.72 2.64
CA LYS A 277 -1.77 4.81 1.66
C LYS A 277 -0.63 4.60 0.67
N ALA A 278 0.56 4.24 1.15
CA ALA A 278 1.71 3.98 0.29
C ALA A 278 1.50 2.74 -0.62
N TYR A 279 0.81 1.70 -0.15
CA TYR A 279 0.39 0.58 -0.98
C TYR A 279 -0.52 1.02 -2.12
N VAL A 280 -1.57 1.80 -1.82
CA VAL A 280 -2.54 2.28 -2.83
C VAL A 280 -1.86 3.13 -3.90
N LEU A 281 -0.89 3.98 -3.51
CA LEU A 281 -0.10 4.77 -4.46
C LEU A 281 0.70 3.89 -5.43
N ASN A 282 1.25 2.78 -4.95
CA ASN A 282 1.99 1.83 -5.78
C ASN A 282 1.10 1.01 -6.74
N CYS A 283 -0.20 0.93 -6.47
CA CYS A 283 -1.17 0.15 -7.25
C CYS A 283 -1.71 0.85 -8.51
N GLN A 284 -1.21 2.04 -8.87
CA GLN A 284 -1.75 2.80 -10.02
C GLN A 284 -1.60 2.08 -11.37
N PHE A 285 -0.47 1.42 -11.57
CA PHE A 285 -0.14 0.74 -12.82
C PHE A 285 0.41 -0.65 -12.49
N VAL A 286 -0.04 -1.67 -13.21
CA VAL A 286 0.37 -3.06 -13.01
C VAL A 286 0.98 -3.61 -14.30
N ASN A 287 2.15 -4.23 -14.17
CA ASN A 287 2.79 -5.06 -15.18
C ASN A 287 3.33 -6.33 -14.49
N ALA A 288 3.92 -7.26 -15.24
CA ALA A 288 4.34 -8.56 -14.67
C ALA A 288 5.37 -8.43 -13.53
N THR A 289 6.37 -7.56 -13.67
CA THR A 289 7.42 -7.34 -12.64
C THR A 289 6.88 -6.58 -11.44
N LYS A 290 6.10 -5.52 -11.69
CA LYS A 290 5.46 -4.70 -10.65
C LYS A 290 4.37 -5.46 -9.89
N LEU A 291 3.73 -6.45 -10.49
CA LEU A 291 2.75 -7.30 -9.81
C LEU A 291 3.39 -8.07 -8.66
N GLN A 292 4.60 -8.62 -8.84
CA GLN A 292 5.33 -9.30 -7.77
C GLN A 292 5.65 -8.33 -6.62
N HIS A 293 6.08 -7.11 -6.94
CA HIS A 293 6.31 -6.06 -5.93
C HIS A 293 5.02 -5.69 -5.19
N ILE A 294 3.91 -5.49 -5.89
CA ILE A 294 2.60 -5.19 -5.27
C ILE A 294 2.16 -6.33 -4.35
N GLN A 295 2.33 -7.59 -4.76
CA GLN A 295 2.03 -8.75 -3.91
C GLN A 295 2.90 -8.78 -2.66
N PHE A 296 4.20 -8.52 -2.80
CA PHE A 296 5.11 -8.38 -1.67
C PHE A 296 4.65 -7.27 -0.69
N LEU A 297 4.35 -6.07 -1.20
CA LEU A 297 3.84 -4.97 -0.36
C LEU A 297 2.53 -5.36 0.33
N GLY A 298 1.61 -6.03 -0.38
CA GLY A 298 0.35 -6.50 0.20
C GLY A 298 0.58 -7.50 1.35
N ASN A 299 1.49 -8.45 1.17
CA ASN A 299 1.88 -9.40 2.22
C ASN A 299 2.50 -8.70 3.44
N CYS A 300 3.33 -7.67 3.22
CA CYS A 300 3.87 -6.85 4.31
C CYS A 300 2.76 -6.14 5.11
N VAL A 301 1.76 -5.56 4.44
CA VAL A 301 0.63 -4.91 5.11
C VAL A 301 -0.14 -5.92 5.96
N ILE A 302 -0.46 -7.09 5.40
CA ILE A 302 -1.17 -8.16 6.11
C ILE A 302 -0.36 -8.63 7.34
N GLU A 303 0.94 -8.87 7.19
CA GLU A 303 1.80 -9.28 8.30
C GLU A 303 1.92 -8.19 9.39
N LEU A 304 1.85 -6.90 9.03
CA LEU A 304 1.85 -5.83 10.03
C LEU A 304 0.56 -5.78 10.84
N PHE A 305 -0.60 -6.05 10.20
CA PHE A 305 -1.89 -6.10 10.89
C PHE A 305 -1.95 -7.17 11.97
N ARG A 306 -1.14 -8.23 11.86
CA ARG A 306 -0.99 -9.24 12.91
C ARG A 306 -0.48 -8.69 14.25
N VAL A 307 0.21 -7.54 14.25
CA VAL A 307 0.77 -6.96 15.48
C VAL A 307 -0.34 -6.61 16.48
N ASP A 308 -1.44 -6.03 16.01
CA ASP A 308 -2.62 -5.74 16.80
C ASP A 308 -3.88 -5.80 15.92
N LEU A 309 -4.63 -6.91 16.04
CA LEU A 309 -5.82 -7.16 15.22
C LEU A 309 -6.98 -6.21 15.54
N SER A 310 -7.07 -5.70 16.78
CA SER A 310 -8.11 -4.77 17.20
C SER A 310 -7.94 -3.41 16.51
N VAL A 311 -6.72 -2.86 16.54
CA VAL A 311 -6.39 -1.63 15.81
C VAL A 311 -6.49 -1.85 14.29
N ALA A 312 -6.06 -3.02 13.81
CA ALA A 312 -6.15 -3.35 12.38
C ALA A 312 -7.61 -3.40 11.91
N TYR A 313 -8.52 -3.96 12.71
CA TYR A 313 -9.95 -4.00 12.40
C TYR A 313 -10.54 -2.60 12.20
N GLN A 314 -10.22 -1.64 13.07
CA GLN A 314 -10.71 -0.26 12.94
C GLN A 314 -10.32 0.37 11.59
N HIS A 315 -9.06 0.19 11.19
CA HIS A 315 -8.55 0.65 9.90
C HIS A 315 -9.20 -0.11 8.73
N ALA A 316 -9.27 -1.43 8.83
CA ALA A 316 -9.86 -2.30 7.82
C ALA A 316 -11.33 -1.95 7.57
N PHE A 317 -12.11 -1.76 8.63
CA PHE A 317 -13.51 -1.34 8.55
C PHE A 317 -13.63 -0.01 7.81
N LEU A 318 -12.85 1.01 8.18
CA LEU A 318 -12.88 2.32 7.53
C LEU A 318 -12.56 2.22 6.03
N PHE A 319 -11.49 1.52 5.68
CA PHE A 319 -11.03 1.41 4.29
C PHE A 319 -11.98 0.54 3.44
N ILE A 320 -12.50 -0.57 3.97
CA ILE A 320 -13.51 -1.39 3.28
C ILE A 320 -14.80 -0.58 3.09
N ARG A 321 -15.22 0.20 4.08
CA ARG A 321 -16.37 1.11 3.97
C ARG A 321 -16.17 2.14 2.86
N GLN A 322 -14.97 2.71 2.72
CA GLN A 322 -14.64 3.62 1.60
C GLN A 322 -14.80 2.94 0.24
N LEU A 323 -14.32 1.69 0.09
CA LEU A 323 -14.52 0.92 -1.14
C LEU A 323 -16.01 0.71 -1.43
N ALA A 324 -16.80 0.37 -0.41
CA ALA A 324 -18.26 0.22 -0.53
C ALA A 324 -18.93 1.51 -1.02
N MET A 325 -18.52 2.67 -0.50
CA MET A 325 -19.08 3.97 -0.91
C MET A 325 -18.78 4.29 -2.37
N ILE A 326 -17.55 4.05 -2.83
CA ILE A 326 -17.17 4.23 -4.24
C ILE A 326 -18.01 3.32 -5.16
N LEU A 327 -18.22 2.05 -4.77
CA LEU A 327 -19.08 1.14 -5.52
C LEU A 327 -20.54 1.58 -5.52
N ARG A 328 -21.05 2.06 -4.39
CA ARG A 328 -22.43 2.55 -4.26
C ARG A 328 -22.68 3.76 -5.15
N GLU A 329 -21.73 4.69 -5.24
CA GLU A 329 -21.77 5.83 -6.17
C GLU A 329 -21.92 5.33 -7.63
N ALA A 330 -21.10 4.35 -8.03
CA ALA A 330 -21.17 3.74 -9.35
C ALA A 330 -22.50 3.03 -9.63
N LEU A 331 -23.03 2.27 -8.66
CA LEU A 331 -24.31 1.56 -8.79
C LEU A 331 -25.50 2.52 -8.87
N ASN A 332 -25.52 3.56 -8.03
CA ASN A 332 -26.57 4.58 -8.05
C ASN A 332 -26.59 5.34 -9.37
N THR A 333 -25.41 5.65 -9.92
CA THR A 333 -25.28 6.34 -11.21
C THR A 333 -25.77 5.45 -12.35
N ARG A 334 -25.53 4.12 -12.28
CA ARG A 334 -26.12 3.15 -13.22
C ARG A 334 -27.64 3.15 -13.16
N THR A 335 -28.23 3.05 -11.96
CA THR A 335 -29.69 3.01 -11.79
C THR A 335 -30.35 4.31 -12.26
N LYS A 336 -29.76 5.46 -11.91
CA LYS A 336 -30.24 6.78 -12.36
C LYS A 336 -30.13 6.96 -13.89
N GLY A 337 -29.06 6.45 -14.50
CA GLY A 337 -28.90 6.45 -15.95
C GLY A 337 -29.91 5.56 -16.69
N ILE A 338 -30.37 4.49 -16.05
CA ILE A 338 -31.43 3.61 -16.58
C ILE A 338 -32.81 4.25 -16.41
N SER A 339 -33.06 5.00 -15.33
CA SER A 339 -34.34 5.68 -15.09
C SER A 339 -34.50 7.02 -15.82
N LEU A 340 -33.41 7.68 -16.21
CA LEU A 340 -33.39 9.00 -16.85
C LEU A 340 -32.93 8.91 -18.32
N ILE A 341 -33.59 8.07 -19.12
CA ILE A 341 -33.37 8.02 -20.58
C ILE A 341 -33.67 9.39 -21.26
N GLY A 342 -34.29 10.34 -20.54
CA GLY A 342 -34.69 11.65 -21.07
C GLY A 342 -33.73 12.83 -20.86
N ASN A 343 -32.95 12.92 -19.77
CA ASN A 343 -32.27 14.19 -19.44
C ASN A 343 -30.83 14.01 -18.93
N ALA A 344 -29.89 14.49 -19.77
CA ALA A 344 -28.65 15.21 -19.42
C ALA A 344 -27.76 14.73 -18.26
N LEU A 345 -27.74 13.45 -17.87
CA LEU A 345 -26.54 12.93 -17.20
C LEU A 345 -25.46 12.79 -18.27
N SER A 346 -24.46 13.68 -18.25
CA SER A 346 -23.38 13.62 -19.24
C SER A 346 -22.75 12.22 -19.17
N GLY A 347 -22.65 11.53 -20.32
CA GLY A 347 -22.08 10.18 -20.38
C GLY A 347 -20.67 10.09 -19.79
N ALA A 348 -19.98 11.23 -19.64
CA ALA A 348 -18.70 11.36 -18.96
C ALA A 348 -18.80 11.07 -17.45
N CYS A 349 -19.84 11.55 -16.74
CA CYS A 349 -20.00 11.31 -15.29
C CYS A 349 -20.26 9.82 -14.98
N LEU A 350 -21.07 9.13 -15.81
CA LEU A 350 -21.29 7.69 -15.70
C LEU A 350 -20.00 6.90 -15.94
N GLN A 351 -19.21 7.30 -16.94
CA GLN A 351 -17.93 6.68 -17.23
C GLN A 351 -16.91 6.91 -16.12
N GLU A 352 -16.91 8.09 -15.50
CA GLU A 352 -16.04 8.46 -14.39
C GLU A 352 -16.30 7.57 -13.16
N ALA A 353 -17.57 7.41 -12.76
CA ALA A 353 -17.95 6.58 -11.62
C ALA A 353 -17.56 5.11 -11.82
N PHE A 354 -17.76 4.56 -13.03
CA PHE A 354 -17.28 3.21 -13.35
C PHE A 354 -15.76 3.11 -13.42
N ARG A 355 -15.08 4.17 -13.88
CA ARG A 355 -13.61 4.19 -13.98
C ARG A 355 -12.98 4.01 -12.61
N LYS A 356 -13.44 4.74 -11.59
CA LYS A 356 -12.93 4.64 -10.21
C LYS A 356 -12.96 3.19 -9.67
N VAL A 357 -14.03 2.44 -9.95
CA VAL A 357 -14.16 1.02 -9.52
C VAL A 357 -13.28 0.09 -10.36
N TYR A 358 -13.08 0.39 -11.64
CA TYR A 358 -12.36 -0.47 -12.60
C TYR A 358 -10.90 -0.07 -12.80
N GLU A 359 -10.34 0.71 -11.88
CA GLU A 359 -8.92 1.03 -11.79
C GLU A 359 -8.16 -0.02 -10.98
N TRP A 360 -6.87 -0.19 -11.31
CA TRP A 360 -5.98 -1.11 -10.60
C TRP A 360 -5.89 -0.79 -9.11
N LYS A 361 -5.92 0.48 -8.71
CA LYS A 361 -5.90 0.87 -7.29
C LYS A 361 -7.03 0.20 -6.53
N TYR A 362 -8.25 0.34 -7.01
CA TYR A 362 -9.45 -0.21 -6.37
C TYR A 362 -9.41 -1.74 -6.31
N ILE A 363 -9.04 -2.39 -7.42
CA ILE A 363 -8.99 -3.86 -7.49
C ILE A 363 -7.88 -4.44 -6.58
N ASN A 364 -6.71 -3.82 -6.53
CA ASN A 364 -5.63 -4.26 -5.63
C ASN A 364 -6.01 -4.03 -4.15
N CYS A 365 -6.76 -2.97 -3.82
CA CYS A 365 -7.30 -2.82 -2.47
C CYS A 365 -8.23 -3.99 -2.09
N LEU A 366 -9.10 -4.43 -3.01
CA LEU A 366 -9.94 -5.60 -2.77
C LEU A 366 -9.10 -6.88 -2.59
N GLU A 367 -8.03 -7.05 -3.36
CA GLU A 367 -7.13 -8.20 -3.20
C GLU A 367 -6.37 -8.18 -1.87
N LEU A 368 -5.92 -7.00 -1.43
CA LEU A 368 -5.29 -6.81 -0.13
C LEU A 368 -6.24 -7.22 1.00
N TRP A 369 -7.47 -6.69 1.00
CA TRP A 369 -8.45 -7.02 2.04
C TRP A 369 -8.92 -8.46 1.96
N THR A 370 -8.99 -9.04 0.75
CA THR A 370 -9.22 -10.48 0.58
C THR A 370 -8.10 -11.27 1.25
N GLY A 371 -6.84 -10.89 1.05
CA GLY A 371 -5.70 -11.51 1.72
C GLY A 371 -5.77 -11.39 3.24
N ALA A 372 -6.07 -10.21 3.77
CA ALA A 372 -6.19 -9.97 5.21
C ALA A 372 -7.32 -10.80 5.85
N VAL A 373 -8.50 -10.84 5.22
CA VAL A 373 -9.64 -11.64 5.67
C VAL A 373 -9.35 -13.14 5.55
N CYS A 374 -8.64 -13.59 4.51
CA CYS A 374 -8.24 -15.00 4.43
C CYS A 374 -7.18 -15.36 5.47
N ALA A 375 -6.29 -14.44 5.85
CA ALA A 375 -5.25 -14.70 6.83
C ALA A 375 -5.79 -14.76 8.28
N TYR A 376 -6.78 -13.91 8.59
CA TYR A 376 -7.26 -13.71 9.96
C TYR A 376 -8.78 -13.86 10.12
N GLY A 377 -9.48 -14.45 9.14
CA GLY A 377 -10.94 -14.57 9.14
C GLY A 377 -11.52 -15.52 10.19
N SER A 378 -10.67 -16.35 10.81
CA SER A 378 -11.01 -17.15 12.00
C SER A 378 -11.02 -16.32 13.29
N GLU A 379 -10.31 -15.19 13.31
CA GLU A 379 -10.19 -14.32 14.47
C GLU A 379 -11.46 -13.49 14.66
N VAL A 380 -11.84 -13.28 15.93
CA VAL A 380 -13.10 -12.60 16.30
C VAL A 380 -13.18 -11.19 15.71
N ASP A 381 -12.06 -10.48 15.67
CA ASP A 381 -12.00 -9.10 15.19
C ASP A 381 -12.22 -8.98 13.68
N LEU A 382 -11.62 -9.85 12.86
CA LEU A 382 -11.65 -9.70 11.39
C LEU A 382 -12.79 -10.49 10.71
N LYS A 383 -13.34 -11.51 11.38
CA LYS A 383 -14.47 -12.31 10.89
C LYS A 383 -15.66 -11.46 10.40
N PRO A 384 -16.10 -10.38 11.07
CA PRO A 384 -17.22 -9.55 10.62
C PRO A 384 -17.00 -8.85 9.27
N LEU A 385 -15.75 -8.65 8.85
CA LEU A 385 -15.43 -7.95 7.59
C LEU A 385 -15.62 -8.81 6.35
N ALA A 386 -15.71 -10.13 6.51
CA ALA A 386 -15.83 -11.08 5.42
C ALA A 386 -17.08 -10.86 4.57
N TYR A 387 -18.25 -10.74 5.21
CA TYR A 387 -19.51 -10.56 4.50
C TYR A 387 -19.58 -9.22 3.75
N PRO A 388 -19.28 -8.05 4.37
CA PRO A 388 -19.19 -6.79 3.65
C PRO A 388 -18.23 -6.84 2.46
N LEU A 389 -17.05 -7.43 2.63
CA LEU A 389 -16.06 -7.55 1.56
C LEU A 389 -16.58 -8.41 0.40
N ALA A 390 -17.18 -9.57 0.70
CA ALA A 390 -17.79 -10.44 -0.30
C ALA A 390 -18.92 -9.75 -1.08
N GLN A 391 -19.73 -8.93 -0.40
CA GLN A 391 -20.78 -8.13 -1.05
C GLN A 391 -20.21 -7.08 -2.01
N ILE A 392 -19.15 -6.37 -1.60
CA ILE A 392 -18.48 -5.39 -2.46
C ILE A 392 -17.90 -6.08 -3.69
N ILE A 393 -17.15 -7.18 -3.52
CA ILE A 393 -16.55 -7.92 -4.62
C ILE A 393 -17.64 -8.46 -5.58
N SER A 394 -18.74 -8.99 -5.04
CA SER A 394 -19.89 -9.48 -5.83
C SER A 394 -20.59 -8.35 -6.58
N GLY A 395 -20.67 -7.15 -6.00
CA GLY A 395 -21.20 -5.97 -6.66
C GLY A 395 -20.32 -5.50 -7.82
N VAL A 396 -18.99 -5.50 -7.64
CA VAL A 396 -18.01 -5.14 -8.67
C VAL A 396 -18.08 -6.09 -9.87
N ALA A 397 -18.18 -7.41 -9.62
CA ALA A 397 -18.33 -8.42 -10.66
C ALA A 397 -19.58 -8.21 -11.53
N ARG A 398 -20.67 -7.71 -10.92
CA ARG A 398 -21.97 -7.47 -11.58
C ARG A 398 -22.13 -6.06 -12.17
N LEU A 399 -21.19 -5.15 -11.91
CA LEU A 399 -21.33 -3.73 -12.24
C LEU A 399 -21.48 -3.46 -13.74
N VAL A 400 -20.63 -4.04 -14.60
CA VAL A 400 -20.74 -3.89 -16.07
C VAL A 400 -20.72 -5.27 -16.77
N PRO A 401 -21.85 -5.72 -17.35
CA PRO A 401 -21.96 -7.00 -18.04
C PRO A 401 -21.48 -6.95 -19.50
N THR A 402 -20.17 -6.78 -19.69
CA THR A 402 -19.54 -6.85 -21.01
C THR A 402 -18.34 -7.79 -21.02
N ALA A 403 -18.14 -8.51 -22.14
CA ALA A 403 -17.01 -9.41 -22.33
C ALA A 403 -15.65 -8.69 -22.24
N ARG A 404 -15.64 -7.35 -22.41
CA ARG A 404 -14.42 -6.55 -22.26
C ARG A 404 -13.83 -6.57 -20.85
N TYR A 405 -14.66 -6.75 -19.82
CA TYR A 405 -14.23 -6.83 -18.42
C TYR A 405 -14.20 -8.26 -17.89
N PHE A 406 -14.14 -9.25 -18.78
CA PHE A 406 -13.97 -10.65 -18.39
C PHE A 406 -12.79 -10.88 -17.43
N PRO A 407 -11.58 -10.34 -17.67
CA PRO A 407 -10.45 -10.54 -16.75
C PRO A 407 -10.74 -10.00 -15.33
N LEU A 408 -11.37 -8.83 -15.23
CA LEU A 408 -11.74 -8.22 -13.95
C LEU A 408 -12.79 -9.08 -13.21
N ARG A 409 -13.82 -9.56 -13.92
CA ARG A 409 -14.84 -10.45 -13.34
C ARG A 409 -14.24 -11.74 -12.80
N LEU A 410 -13.38 -12.38 -13.59
CA LEU A 410 -12.67 -13.59 -13.19
C LEU A 410 -11.85 -13.36 -11.92
N ARG A 411 -11.17 -12.22 -11.82
CA ARG A 411 -10.42 -11.84 -10.61
C ARG A 411 -11.32 -11.67 -9.39
N CYS A 412 -12.48 -11.02 -9.55
CA CYS A 412 -13.47 -10.92 -8.47
C CYS A 412 -13.93 -12.31 -8.00
N ILE A 413 -14.21 -13.22 -8.93
CA ILE A 413 -14.63 -14.59 -8.60
C ILE A 413 -13.52 -15.35 -7.87
N LYS A 414 -12.26 -15.24 -8.33
CA LYS A 414 -11.09 -15.78 -7.63
C LYS A 414 -11.00 -15.28 -6.18
N MET A 415 -11.23 -13.99 -5.94
CA MET A 415 -11.27 -13.44 -4.58
C MET A 415 -12.40 -14.05 -3.76
N LEU A 416 -13.62 -14.14 -4.30
CA LEU A 416 -14.77 -14.75 -3.62
C LEU A 416 -14.53 -16.22 -3.26
N ASN A 417 -13.99 -17.01 -4.20
CA ASN A 417 -13.61 -18.40 -3.96
C ASN A 417 -12.58 -18.54 -2.82
N ARG A 418 -11.61 -17.63 -2.75
CA ARG A 418 -10.61 -17.61 -1.65
C ARG A 418 -11.23 -17.26 -0.31
N VAL A 419 -12.11 -16.26 -0.25
CA VAL A 419 -12.83 -15.91 0.99
C VAL A 419 -13.71 -17.08 1.45
N ALA A 420 -14.45 -17.70 0.54
CA ALA A 420 -15.33 -18.83 0.84
C ALA A 420 -14.56 -20.00 1.45
N ALA A 421 -13.45 -20.41 0.81
CA ALA A 421 -12.60 -21.49 1.28
C ALA A 421 -11.98 -21.20 2.67
N SER A 422 -11.54 -19.96 2.89
CA SER A 422 -10.86 -19.60 4.13
C SER A 422 -11.79 -19.51 5.34
N ILE A 423 -13.05 -19.14 5.14
CA ILE A 423 -14.01 -18.89 6.22
C ILE A 423 -14.90 -20.12 6.44
N GLY A 424 -14.99 -21.01 5.45
CA GLY A 424 -15.92 -22.14 5.49
C GLY A 424 -17.37 -21.71 5.27
N THR A 425 -17.61 -20.53 4.67
CA THR A 425 -18.96 -20.02 4.38
C THR A 425 -19.23 -20.07 2.88
N PHE A 426 -20.40 -20.59 2.52
CA PHE A 426 -20.82 -20.66 1.13
C PHE A 426 -21.02 -19.28 0.51
N ILE A 427 -20.31 -19.02 -0.60
CA ILE A 427 -20.50 -17.82 -1.43
C ILE A 427 -20.93 -18.28 -2.83
N PRO A 428 -22.12 -17.88 -3.33
CA PRO A 428 -22.64 -18.36 -4.61
C PRO A 428 -21.95 -17.68 -5.80
N VAL A 429 -20.84 -18.25 -6.27
CA VAL A 429 -20.13 -17.73 -7.46
C VAL A 429 -20.51 -18.43 -8.77
N SER A 430 -21.12 -19.61 -8.68
CA SER A 430 -21.49 -20.43 -9.85
C SER A 430 -22.23 -19.65 -10.93
N MET A 431 -23.22 -18.85 -10.56
CA MET A 431 -23.99 -18.05 -11.53
C MET A 431 -23.14 -17.00 -12.24
N LEU A 432 -22.23 -16.33 -11.52
CA LEU A 432 -21.34 -15.33 -12.12
C LEU A 432 -20.45 -15.95 -13.20
N LEU A 433 -19.97 -17.18 -12.96
CA LEU A 433 -19.16 -17.94 -13.91
C LEU A 433 -19.97 -18.43 -15.10
N LEU A 434 -21.17 -18.98 -14.86
CA LEU A 434 -22.03 -19.50 -15.92
C LEU A 434 -22.53 -18.39 -16.85
N ASP A 435 -22.90 -17.23 -16.30
CA ASP A 435 -23.28 -16.04 -17.09
C ASP A 435 -22.15 -15.59 -18.04
N MET A 436 -20.89 -15.82 -17.65
CA MET A 436 -19.74 -15.50 -18.48
C MET A 436 -19.63 -16.43 -19.70
N LEU A 437 -20.00 -17.70 -19.59
CA LEU A 437 -20.03 -18.64 -20.74
C LEU A 437 -21.13 -18.29 -21.75
N GLU A 438 -22.21 -17.66 -21.31
CA GLU A 438 -23.32 -17.28 -22.19
C GLU A 438 -23.07 -16.00 -23.00
N MET A 439 -21.96 -15.33 -22.78
CA MET A 439 -21.59 -14.15 -23.55
C MET A 439 -21.52 -14.50 -25.05
N LYS A 440 -22.16 -13.67 -25.88
CA LYS A 440 -22.30 -13.92 -27.33
C LYS A 440 -20.94 -14.05 -28.02
N GLU A 441 -19.95 -13.36 -27.49
CA GLU A 441 -18.56 -13.35 -27.97
C GLU A 441 -17.85 -14.70 -27.78
N LEU A 442 -18.25 -15.53 -26.81
CA LEU A 442 -17.65 -16.85 -26.55
C LEU A 442 -18.36 -17.99 -27.27
N ASN A 443 -19.62 -17.78 -27.67
CA ASN A 443 -20.43 -18.78 -28.39
C ASN A 443 -20.24 -18.76 -29.91
N ARG A 444 -19.48 -17.80 -30.43
CA ARG A 444 -19.20 -17.66 -31.87
C ARG A 444 -17.76 -18.07 -32.19
N PRO A 445 -17.51 -18.67 -33.38
CA PRO A 445 -16.16 -18.99 -33.79
C PRO A 445 -15.30 -17.71 -33.86
N PRO A 446 -14.01 -17.82 -33.51
CA PRO A 446 -13.12 -16.67 -33.51
C PRO A 446 -12.96 -16.11 -34.93
N THR A 447 -13.11 -14.80 -35.07
CA THR A 447 -12.97 -14.08 -36.35
C THR A 447 -11.70 -13.24 -36.43
N GLY A 448 -10.96 -13.11 -35.32
CA GLY A 448 -9.74 -12.32 -35.19
C GLY A 448 -8.44 -13.13 -35.29
N GLY A 449 -8.48 -14.32 -35.89
CA GLY A 449 -7.33 -15.22 -35.98
C GLY A 449 -6.88 -15.81 -34.63
N ILE A 450 -5.65 -16.34 -34.60
CA ILE A 450 -5.07 -16.96 -33.39
C ILE A 450 -4.91 -15.92 -32.27
N GLY A 451 -4.41 -14.74 -32.62
CA GLY A 451 -4.11 -13.66 -31.67
C GLY A 451 -2.86 -13.94 -30.83
N LYS A 452 -2.44 -12.93 -30.04
CA LYS A 452 -1.36 -13.09 -29.05
C LYS A 452 -1.90 -13.76 -27.79
N ALA A 453 -1.04 -14.47 -27.07
CA ALA A 453 -1.35 -14.98 -25.73
C ALA A 453 -1.79 -13.82 -24.82
N VAL A 454 -2.85 -14.04 -24.04
CA VAL A 454 -3.42 -13.03 -23.13
C VAL A 454 -3.22 -13.50 -21.70
N ASP A 455 -2.43 -12.76 -20.92
CA ASP A 455 -2.35 -12.99 -19.48
C ASP A 455 -3.49 -12.23 -18.78
N LEU A 456 -4.54 -12.97 -18.37
CA LEU A 456 -5.69 -12.41 -17.65
C LEU A 456 -5.31 -11.84 -16.27
N ARG A 457 -4.10 -12.14 -15.75
CA ARG A 457 -3.61 -11.65 -14.45
C ARG A 457 -3.03 -10.23 -14.51
N THR A 458 -2.75 -9.68 -15.69
CA THR A 458 -2.14 -8.34 -15.83
C THR A 458 -3.03 -7.36 -16.59
N ILE A 459 -4.29 -7.72 -16.80
CA ILE A 459 -5.25 -6.92 -17.57
C ILE A 459 -6.58 -6.87 -16.82
N LEU A 460 -7.21 -5.68 -16.77
CA LEU A 460 -8.59 -5.52 -16.28
C LEU A 460 -9.62 -5.41 -17.42
N LYS A 461 -9.19 -4.87 -18.57
CA LYS A 461 -10.05 -4.57 -19.72
C LYS A 461 -9.35 -4.93 -21.03
N VAL A 462 -10.05 -5.65 -21.90
CA VAL A 462 -9.55 -5.99 -23.25
C VAL A 462 -10.13 -5.09 -24.34
N SER A 463 -9.43 -5.05 -25.49
CA SER A 463 -9.87 -4.34 -26.68
C SER A 463 -10.96 -5.11 -27.43
N LYS A 464 -11.78 -4.42 -28.25
CA LYS A 464 -12.81 -5.09 -29.08
C LYS A 464 -12.20 -6.11 -30.08
N PRO A 465 -11.05 -5.85 -30.72
CA PRO A 465 -10.36 -6.86 -31.54
C PRO A 465 -9.94 -8.10 -30.75
N THR A 466 -9.40 -7.92 -29.54
CA THR A 466 -8.95 -9.03 -28.68
C THR A 466 -10.08 -10.00 -28.36
N LEU A 467 -11.33 -9.53 -28.21
CA LEU A 467 -12.49 -10.40 -27.96
C LEU A 467 -12.72 -11.45 -29.06
N LYS A 468 -12.27 -11.15 -30.28
CA LYS A 468 -12.49 -12.01 -31.45
C LYS A 468 -11.37 -13.03 -31.66
N THR A 469 -10.29 -12.97 -30.89
CA THR A 469 -9.15 -13.86 -31.07
C THR A 469 -9.42 -15.21 -30.42
N ARG A 470 -8.87 -16.26 -31.03
CA ARG A 470 -8.96 -17.63 -30.52
C ARG A 470 -8.32 -17.74 -29.13
N ALA A 471 -7.12 -17.19 -28.95
CA ALA A 471 -6.37 -17.26 -27.69
C ALA A 471 -7.14 -16.66 -26.51
N PHE A 472 -7.86 -15.56 -26.73
CA PHE A 472 -8.66 -14.93 -25.68
C PHE A 472 -9.89 -15.77 -25.32
N GLN A 473 -10.63 -16.25 -26.32
CA GLN A 473 -11.80 -17.12 -26.08
C GLN A 473 -11.40 -18.40 -25.32
N GLU A 474 -10.29 -19.04 -25.72
CA GLU A 474 -9.76 -20.23 -25.04
C GLU A 474 -9.39 -19.93 -23.58
N ALA A 475 -8.60 -18.88 -23.34
CA ALA A 475 -8.21 -18.49 -21.99
C ALA A 475 -9.44 -18.21 -21.09
N CYS A 476 -10.47 -17.57 -21.65
CA CYS A 476 -11.71 -17.27 -20.93
C CYS A 476 -12.46 -18.54 -20.53
N VAL A 477 -12.73 -19.44 -21.48
CA VAL A 477 -13.49 -20.67 -21.22
C VAL A 477 -12.75 -21.57 -20.24
N PHE A 478 -11.45 -21.78 -20.42
CA PHE A 478 -10.67 -22.62 -19.50
C PHE A 478 -10.61 -22.03 -18.10
N SER A 479 -10.42 -20.71 -17.97
CA SER A 479 -10.41 -20.08 -16.65
C SER A 479 -11.76 -20.19 -15.93
N VAL A 480 -12.88 -20.15 -16.66
CA VAL A 480 -14.21 -20.33 -16.04
C VAL A 480 -14.42 -21.75 -15.57
N ILE A 481 -14.00 -22.74 -16.38
CA ILE A 481 -14.08 -24.16 -16.01
C ILE A 481 -13.21 -24.43 -14.77
N GLU A 482 -11.99 -23.89 -14.74
CA GLU A 482 -11.07 -23.99 -13.61
C GLU A 482 -11.67 -23.40 -12.34
N GLU A 483 -12.16 -22.15 -12.38
CA GLU A 483 -12.75 -21.51 -11.21
C GLU A 483 -14.07 -22.14 -10.75
N LEU A 484 -14.84 -22.72 -11.66
CA LEU A 484 -16.04 -23.47 -11.31
C LEU A 484 -15.68 -24.79 -10.64
N ALA A 485 -14.63 -25.46 -11.11
CA ALA A 485 -14.11 -26.67 -10.47
C ALA A 485 -13.58 -26.35 -9.06
N VAL A 486 -12.82 -25.26 -8.90
CA VAL A 486 -12.37 -24.78 -7.58
C VAL A 486 -13.56 -24.55 -6.67
N HIS A 487 -14.57 -23.81 -7.13
CA HIS A 487 -15.77 -23.54 -6.33
C HIS A 487 -16.49 -24.83 -5.92
N LEU A 488 -16.77 -25.74 -6.85
CA LEU A 488 -17.49 -26.98 -6.54
C LEU A 488 -16.67 -27.92 -5.65
N SER A 489 -15.35 -27.98 -5.84
CA SER A 489 -14.48 -28.83 -5.02
C SER A 489 -14.49 -28.44 -3.54
N GLN A 490 -14.62 -27.14 -3.23
CA GLN A 490 -14.71 -26.64 -1.85
C GLN A 490 -15.93 -27.18 -1.11
N TRP A 491 -17.00 -27.51 -1.83
CA TRP A 491 -18.26 -28.00 -1.26
C TRP A 491 -18.50 -29.48 -1.57
N SER A 492 -17.50 -30.19 -2.10
CA SER A 492 -17.62 -31.57 -2.56
C SER A 492 -18.03 -32.55 -1.47
N TYR A 493 -17.70 -32.26 -0.21
CA TYR A 493 -18.09 -33.07 0.95
C TYR A 493 -19.36 -32.57 1.66
N SER A 494 -20.03 -31.55 1.12
CA SER A 494 -21.28 -31.04 1.70
C SER A 494 -22.43 -32.03 1.45
N VAL A 495 -23.28 -32.24 2.46
CA VAL A 495 -24.54 -32.99 2.32
C VAL A 495 -25.46 -32.41 1.22
N SER A 496 -25.33 -31.11 0.95
CA SER A 496 -26.10 -30.38 -0.05
C SER A 496 -25.43 -30.34 -1.43
N PHE A 497 -24.33 -31.07 -1.65
CA PHE A 497 -23.58 -30.99 -2.91
C PHE A 497 -24.42 -31.37 -4.13
N PHE A 498 -25.35 -32.30 -3.99
CA PHE A 498 -26.30 -32.68 -5.03
C PHE A 498 -27.10 -31.46 -5.54
N GLU A 499 -27.72 -30.70 -4.63
CA GLU A 499 -28.48 -29.49 -4.98
C GLU A 499 -27.57 -28.37 -5.48
N LEU A 500 -26.39 -28.19 -4.86
CA LEU A 500 -25.43 -27.15 -5.23
C LEU A 500 -24.88 -27.32 -6.65
N SER A 501 -24.62 -28.57 -7.05
CA SER A 501 -24.03 -28.90 -8.36
C SER A 501 -25.04 -28.99 -9.50
N PHE A 502 -26.33 -29.15 -9.20
CA PHE A 502 -27.37 -29.38 -10.20
C PHE A 502 -27.42 -28.28 -11.28
N ILE A 503 -27.56 -27.01 -10.87
CA ILE A 503 -27.65 -25.90 -11.82
C ILE A 503 -26.36 -25.74 -12.65
N PRO A 504 -25.15 -25.75 -12.05
CA PRO A 504 -23.90 -25.81 -12.81
C PRO A 504 -23.89 -26.90 -13.89
N VAL A 505 -24.25 -28.14 -13.55
CA VAL A 505 -24.27 -29.26 -14.50
C VAL A 505 -25.25 -29.01 -15.65
N VAL A 506 -26.49 -28.59 -15.36
CA VAL A 506 -27.50 -28.30 -16.39
C VAL A 506 -27.01 -27.23 -17.36
N ARG A 507 -26.41 -26.17 -16.84
CA ARG A 507 -25.96 -25.01 -17.63
C ARG A 507 -24.70 -25.35 -18.44
N LEU A 508 -23.78 -26.13 -17.89
CA LEU A 508 -22.62 -26.68 -18.60
C LEU A 508 -23.05 -27.61 -19.75
N ARG A 509 -24.04 -28.48 -19.53
CA ARG A 509 -24.61 -29.34 -20.57
C ARG A 509 -25.21 -28.51 -21.71
N SER A 510 -25.94 -27.44 -21.38
CA SER A 510 -26.48 -26.50 -22.37
C SER A 510 -25.37 -25.84 -23.20
N PHE A 511 -24.33 -25.31 -22.54
CA PHE A 511 -23.20 -24.68 -23.23
C PHE A 511 -22.39 -25.68 -24.08
N SER A 512 -22.22 -26.93 -23.61
CA SER A 512 -21.56 -27.98 -24.40
C SER A 512 -22.34 -28.33 -25.68
N LYS A 513 -23.66 -28.16 -25.70
CA LYS A 513 -24.50 -28.37 -26.90
C LYS A 513 -24.45 -27.17 -27.84
N SER A 514 -24.36 -25.94 -27.32
CA SER A 514 -24.32 -24.72 -28.13
C SER A 514 -22.96 -24.48 -28.78
N THR A 515 -21.87 -24.85 -28.12
CA THR A 515 -20.52 -24.58 -28.61
C THR A 515 -20.12 -25.49 -29.76
N LYS A 516 -19.54 -24.92 -30.82
CA LYS A 516 -19.01 -25.68 -31.98
C LYS A 516 -17.56 -26.12 -31.80
N VAL A 517 -16.94 -25.77 -30.68
CA VAL A 517 -15.50 -25.95 -30.44
C VAL A 517 -15.25 -27.23 -29.64
N GLN A 518 -14.74 -28.28 -30.29
CA GLN A 518 -14.58 -29.63 -29.70
C GLN A 518 -13.73 -29.64 -28.41
N ARG A 519 -12.65 -28.86 -28.34
CA ARG A 519 -11.81 -28.76 -27.14
C ARG A 519 -12.58 -28.25 -25.92
N PHE A 520 -13.50 -27.29 -26.09
CA PHE A 520 -14.33 -26.79 -24.99
C PHE A 520 -15.29 -27.88 -24.53
N GLN A 521 -15.91 -28.59 -25.48
CA GLN A 521 -16.79 -29.71 -25.18
C GLN A 521 -16.05 -30.81 -24.39
N LYS A 522 -14.80 -31.11 -24.72
CA LYS A 522 -13.99 -32.11 -24.02
C LYS A 522 -13.79 -31.74 -22.54
N GLU A 523 -13.27 -30.54 -22.27
CA GLU A 523 -13.03 -30.06 -20.91
C GLU A 523 -14.32 -30.00 -20.08
N ILE A 524 -15.41 -29.51 -20.68
CA ILE A 524 -16.71 -29.41 -19.99
C ILE A 524 -17.28 -30.78 -19.68
N LYS A 525 -17.23 -31.73 -20.61
CA LYS A 525 -17.66 -33.11 -20.38
C LYS A 525 -16.84 -33.78 -19.28
N GLN A 526 -15.55 -33.49 -19.20
CA GLN A 526 -14.70 -33.99 -18.13
C GLN A 526 -15.13 -33.43 -16.77
N LEU A 527 -15.35 -32.11 -16.65
CA LEU A 527 -15.85 -31.51 -15.41
C LEU A 527 -17.22 -32.07 -15.02
N ILE A 528 -18.17 -32.15 -15.96
CA ILE A 528 -19.51 -32.70 -15.72
C ILE A 528 -19.42 -34.11 -15.14
N ARG A 529 -18.61 -34.99 -15.74
CA ARG A 529 -18.44 -36.38 -15.25
C ARG A 529 -17.95 -36.43 -13.81
N GLN A 530 -16.98 -35.58 -13.45
CA GLN A 530 -16.43 -35.54 -12.09
C GLN A 530 -17.45 -35.02 -11.08
N VAL A 531 -18.20 -33.98 -11.46
CA VAL A 531 -19.24 -33.40 -10.60
C VAL A 531 -20.39 -34.40 -10.39
N GLU A 532 -20.80 -35.12 -11.44
CA GLU A 532 -21.84 -36.14 -11.37
C GLU A 532 -21.42 -37.34 -10.51
N ALA A 533 -20.18 -37.83 -10.68
CA ALA A 533 -19.64 -38.90 -9.84
C ALA A 533 -19.61 -38.50 -8.36
N ASN A 534 -19.21 -37.26 -8.05
CA ASN A 534 -19.22 -36.77 -6.67
C ASN A 534 -20.65 -36.56 -6.13
N ALA A 535 -21.59 -36.13 -6.99
CA ALA A 535 -22.99 -36.00 -6.62
C ALA A 535 -23.63 -37.36 -6.31
N GLU A 536 -23.31 -38.41 -7.07
CA GLU A 536 -23.74 -39.78 -6.81
C GLU A 536 -23.16 -40.29 -5.48
N PHE A 537 -21.85 -40.17 -5.28
CA PHE A 537 -21.16 -40.55 -4.04
C PHE A 537 -21.74 -39.87 -2.79
N THR A 538 -21.91 -38.55 -2.84
CA THR A 538 -22.47 -37.77 -1.72
C THR A 538 -23.93 -38.12 -1.45
N ASN A 539 -24.73 -38.36 -2.50
CA ASN A 539 -26.15 -38.69 -2.36
C ASN A 539 -26.37 -40.11 -1.82
N GLU A 540 -25.56 -41.10 -2.22
CA GLU A 540 -25.57 -42.44 -1.63
C GLU A 540 -25.31 -42.40 -0.13
N ARG A 541 -24.31 -41.61 0.30
CA ARG A 541 -24.00 -41.41 1.73
C ARG A 541 -25.11 -40.68 2.46
N ARG A 542 -25.70 -39.65 1.84
CA ARG A 542 -26.81 -38.87 2.40
C ARG A 542 -28.04 -39.74 2.66
N ASN A 543 -28.30 -40.76 1.84
CA ASN A 543 -29.41 -41.69 2.07
C ASN A 543 -29.26 -42.50 3.38
N SER A 544 -28.05 -42.61 3.93
CA SER A 544 -27.78 -43.30 5.19
C SER A 544 -27.84 -42.40 6.43
N VAL A 545 -28.07 -41.10 6.23
CA VAL A 545 -28.08 -40.10 7.31
C VAL A 545 -29.42 -40.09 8.04
N SER A 546 -29.34 -40.08 9.37
CA SER A 546 -30.49 -39.92 10.26
C SER A 546 -30.55 -38.56 10.97
N PHE A 547 -29.52 -37.72 10.83
CA PHE A 547 -29.44 -36.40 11.48
C PHE A 547 -30.20 -35.32 10.68
N LEU A 548 -30.67 -34.30 11.39
CA LEU A 548 -31.38 -33.16 10.80
C LEU A 548 -30.39 -32.11 10.26
N PRO A 549 -30.79 -31.23 9.32
CA PRO A 549 -29.91 -30.22 8.73
C PRO A 549 -29.28 -29.21 9.70
N ASN A 550 -29.83 -29.06 10.90
CA ASN A 550 -29.33 -28.15 11.94
C ASN A 550 -28.44 -28.85 12.97
N ASP A 551 -28.20 -30.15 12.81
CA ASP A 551 -27.35 -30.92 13.71
C ASP A 551 -25.87 -30.56 13.46
N PRO A 552 -25.05 -30.28 14.51
CA PRO A 552 -23.61 -30.08 14.34
C PRO A 552 -22.90 -31.24 13.62
N VAL A 553 -23.45 -32.46 13.67
CA VAL A 553 -22.92 -33.64 12.96
C VAL A 553 -22.96 -33.47 11.43
N VAL A 554 -23.76 -32.55 10.91
CA VAL A 554 -23.79 -32.20 9.46
C VAL A 554 -22.41 -31.73 8.98
N SER A 555 -21.66 -31.02 9.83
CA SER A 555 -20.32 -30.54 9.48
C SER A 555 -19.30 -31.67 9.30
N SER A 556 -19.54 -32.85 9.89
CA SER A 556 -18.69 -34.04 9.78
C SER A 556 -19.34 -35.15 8.92
N PHE A 557 -20.23 -34.80 7.99
CA PHE A 557 -20.99 -35.77 7.18
C PHE A 557 -20.10 -36.80 6.43
N LEU A 558 -18.89 -36.40 6.02
CA LEU A 558 -17.95 -37.22 5.25
C LEU A 558 -16.50 -37.15 5.79
N GLU A 559 -16.35 -36.71 7.03
CA GLU A 559 -15.11 -36.91 7.82
C GLU A 559 -15.16 -38.29 8.48
#